data_AF-A0A7X5FE59-F1
#
_entry.id   AF-A0A7X5FE59-F1
#
_cell.length_a   1.000
_cell.length_b   1.000
_cell.length_c   1.000
_cell.angle_alpha   90.00
_cell.angle_beta   90.00
_cell.angle_gamma   90.00
#
_symmetry.space_group_name_H-M   'P 1'
#
loop_
_entity.id
_entity.type
_entity.pdbx_description
1 polymer ?
#
loop_
_entity_poly.entity_id
_entity_poly.type
_entity_poly.pdbx_seq_one_letter_code
_entity_poly.pdbx_strand_id
1 'polypeptide(L)'
;MDYKEDEVVGKSTALMFPPKTREKDTEAGPKKAISGEFVVNAELNLISKNGKRFPFSFNGTPLKDAEGKIIGAIGVGRDLREIRKLINELREAKTGLEEKVKERTKEIQERVVELEKFNKLAVGRELKMIELKKEIEKLKEKLEKTKGRQ
;
A
#
# COMPACT_ATOMS: atom_id res chain seq x y z
N MET A 1 -24.98 -7.39 9.27
CA MET A 1 -25.32 -8.16 10.48
C MET A 1 -26.59 -9.00 10.29
N ASP A 2 -27.39 -8.70 9.27
CA ASP A 2 -28.53 -9.51 8.79
C ASP A 2 -29.69 -9.64 9.79
N TYR A 3 -29.66 -8.83 10.86
CA TYR A 3 -30.76 -8.64 11.79
C TYR A 3 -31.67 -7.51 11.30
N LYS A 4 -32.97 -7.66 11.56
CA LYS A 4 -33.93 -6.55 11.50
C LYS A 4 -33.99 -5.82 12.85
N GLU A 5 -34.52 -4.60 12.85
CA GLU A 5 -34.61 -3.76 14.04
C GLU A 5 -35.45 -4.40 15.16
N ASP A 6 -36.62 -4.93 14.83
CA ASP A 6 -37.53 -5.61 15.76
C ASP A 6 -36.92 -6.88 16.39
N GLU A 7 -35.91 -7.47 15.74
CA GLU A 7 -35.20 -8.65 16.24
C GLU A 7 -34.13 -8.31 17.28
N VAL A 8 -33.71 -7.05 17.39
CA VAL A 8 -32.60 -6.62 18.25
C VAL A 8 -33.01 -5.64 19.33
N VAL A 9 -34.09 -4.86 19.13
CA VAL A 9 -34.60 -3.95 20.15
C VAL A 9 -35.05 -4.73 21.39
N GLY A 10 -34.62 -4.26 22.56
CA GLY A 10 -34.90 -4.91 23.86
C GLY A 10 -34.14 -6.23 24.09
N LYS A 11 -33.29 -6.67 23.15
CA LYS A 11 -32.44 -7.86 23.31
C LYS A 11 -31.05 -7.47 23.79
N SER A 12 -30.39 -8.41 24.48
CA SER A 12 -28.99 -8.25 24.87
C SER A 12 -28.08 -8.28 23.64
N THR A 13 -27.18 -7.31 23.53
CA THR A 13 -26.13 -7.28 22.48
C THR A 13 -25.23 -8.52 22.50
N ALA A 14 -25.19 -9.26 23.62
CA ALA A 14 -24.46 -10.52 23.76
C ALA A 14 -24.84 -11.57 22.69
N LEU A 15 -26.04 -11.51 22.11
CA LEU A 15 -26.48 -12.38 21.03
C LEU A 15 -25.58 -12.27 19.78
N MET A 16 -24.99 -11.10 19.55
CA MET A 16 -24.11 -10.83 18.40
C MET A 16 -22.69 -11.32 18.63
N PHE A 17 -22.36 -11.90 19.79
CA PHE A 17 -21.03 -12.41 20.08
C PHE A 17 -20.99 -13.95 20.04
N PRO A 18 -19.93 -14.54 19.45
CA PRO A 18 -19.75 -15.99 19.44
C PRO A 18 -19.73 -16.53 20.87
N PRO A 19 -20.42 -17.65 21.18
CA PRO A 19 -20.49 -18.18 22.54
C PRO A 19 -19.12 -18.36 23.23
N LYS A 20 -18.10 -18.78 22.47
CA LYS A 20 -16.73 -19.00 23.00
C LYS A 20 -16.00 -17.73 23.42
N THR A 21 -16.31 -16.57 22.83
CA THR A 21 -15.60 -15.30 23.10
C THR A 21 -16.50 -14.24 23.70
N ARG A 22 -17.81 -14.52 23.84
CA ARG A 22 -18.85 -13.59 24.28
C ARG A 22 -18.50 -12.86 25.56
N GLU A 23 -18.07 -13.57 26.59
CA GLU A 23 -17.75 -12.94 27.87
C GLU A 23 -16.61 -11.92 27.71
N LYS A 24 -15.46 -12.39 27.24
CA LYS A 24 -14.28 -11.56 26.96
C LYS A 24 -14.60 -10.36 26.06
N ASP A 25 -15.28 -10.57 24.94
CA ASP A 25 -15.54 -9.52 23.95
C ASP A 25 -16.60 -8.52 24.43
N THR A 26 -17.59 -8.97 25.22
CA THR A 26 -18.55 -8.05 25.86
C THR A 26 -17.89 -7.23 26.97
N GLU A 27 -16.97 -7.82 27.74
CA GLU A 27 -16.15 -7.13 28.74
C GLU A 27 -15.18 -6.12 28.13
N ALA A 28 -14.61 -6.42 26.97
CA ALA A 28 -13.75 -5.50 26.24
C ALA A 28 -14.51 -4.34 25.57
N GLY A 29 -15.84 -4.44 25.43
CA GLY A 29 -16.67 -3.48 24.70
C GLY A 29 -17.89 -3.01 25.48
N PRO A 30 -19.10 -3.53 25.17
CA PRO A 30 -20.35 -2.99 25.68
C PRO A 30 -20.47 -2.99 27.21
N LYS A 31 -19.99 -4.02 27.93
CA LYS A 31 -20.06 -4.03 29.40
C LYS A 31 -19.18 -2.94 30.01
N LYS A 32 -18.00 -2.71 29.43
CA LYS A 32 -17.08 -1.64 29.84
C LYS A 32 -17.66 -0.25 29.59
N ALA A 33 -18.36 -0.06 28.47
CA ALA A 33 -19.08 1.18 28.20
C ALA A 33 -20.23 1.41 29.22
N ILE A 34 -20.98 0.36 29.54
CA ILE A 34 -22.09 0.42 30.51
C ILE A 34 -21.59 0.62 31.95
N SER A 35 -20.37 0.18 32.29
CA SER A 35 -19.77 0.44 33.60
C SER A 35 -19.25 1.86 33.79
N GLY A 36 -19.34 2.72 32.77
CA GLY A 36 -18.93 4.12 32.87
C GLY A 36 -17.62 4.47 32.18
N GLU A 37 -16.99 3.51 31.50
CA GLU A 37 -15.69 3.74 30.85
C GLU A 37 -15.87 4.07 29.36
N PHE A 38 -14.99 4.92 28.83
CA PHE A 38 -14.90 5.15 27.39
C PHE A 38 -14.17 3.98 26.74
N VAL A 39 -14.75 3.45 25.66
CA VAL A 39 -14.14 2.40 24.84
C VAL A 39 -13.82 2.99 23.48
N VAL A 40 -12.56 2.89 23.06
CA VAL A 40 -12.09 3.44 21.78
C VAL A 40 -11.44 2.33 20.96
N ASN A 41 -11.86 2.20 19.70
CA ASN A 41 -11.31 1.27 18.72
C ASN A 41 -11.15 -0.18 19.21
N ALA A 42 -12.06 -0.67 20.05
CA ALA A 42 -12.04 -2.05 20.49
C ALA A 42 -12.33 -2.97 19.30
N GLU A 43 -11.38 -3.84 18.95
CA GLU A 43 -11.61 -4.87 17.94
C GLU A 43 -12.29 -6.07 18.57
N LEU A 44 -13.54 -6.31 18.14
CA LEU A 44 -14.41 -7.37 18.61
C LEU A 44 -14.71 -8.35 17.47
N ASN A 45 -15.07 -9.57 17.83
CA ASN A 45 -15.52 -10.57 16.87
C ASN A 45 -17.02 -10.79 17.04
N LEU A 46 -17.79 -10.43 16.02
CA LEU A 46 -19.24 -10.61 16.04
C LEU A 46 -19.67 -11.78 15.15
N ILE A 47 -20.88 -12.25 15.39
CA ILE A 47 -21.63 -13.19 14.56
C ILE A 47 -22.87 -12.48 14.01
N SER A 48 -23.11 -12.66 12.71
CA SER A 48 -24.37 -12.26 12.08
C SER A 48 -25.48 -13.22 12.47
N LYS A 49 -26.72 -12.84 12.15
CA LYS A 49 -27.90 -13.73 12.28
C LYS A 49 -27.69 -15.10 11.65
N ASN A 50 -26.98 -15.14 10.52
CA ASN A 50 -26.69 -16.36 9.76
C ASN A 50 -25.47 -17.13 10.29
N GLY A 51 -24.94 -16.77 11.46
CA GLY A 51 -23.78 -17.42 12.08
C GLY A 51 -22.42 -17.06 11.49
N LYS A 52 -22.37 -16.25 10.42
CA LYS A 52 -21.11 -15.78 9.82
C LYS A 52 -20.40 -14.85 10.79
N ARG A 53 -19.15 -15.19 11.13
CA ARG A 53 -18.25 -14.37 11.95
C ARG A 53 -17.66 -13.23 11.15
N PHE A 54 -17.47 -12.08 11.80
CA PHE A 54 -16.79 -10.95 11.18
C PHE A 54 -16.12 -10.04 12.22
N PRO A 55 -14.97 -9.42 11.85
CA PRO A 55 -14.31 -8.45 12.70
C PRO A 55 -15.09 -7.13 12.73
N PHE A 56 -15.17 -6.52 13.91
CA PHE A 56 -15.94 -5.31 14.14
C PHE A 56 -15.17 -4.36 15.06
N SER A 57 -15.02 -3.10 14.64
CA SER A 57 -14.48 -2.06 15.52
C SER A 57 -15.62 -1.43 16.31
N PHE A 58 -15.45 -1.30 17.62
CA PHE A 58 -16.44 -0.74 18.54
C PHE A 58 -15.87 0.46 19.30
N ASN A 59 -16.66 1.52 19.35
CA ASN A 59 -16.47 2.66 20.24
C ASN A 59 -17.70 2.77 21.13
N GLY A 60 -17.50 2.96 22.43
CA GLY A 60 -18.55 3.01 23.43
C GLY A 60 -18.37 4.21 24.34
N THR A 61 -19.47 4.92 24.62
CA THR A 61 -19.50 6.04 25.55
C THR A 61 -20.64 5.86 26.54
N PRO A 62 -20.40 6.00 27.85
CA PRO A 62 -21.46 5.96 28.84
C PRO A 62 -22.43 7.13 28.65
N LEU A 63 -23.72 6.86 28.80
CA LEU A 63 -24.77 7.87 28.86
C LEU A 63 -25.09 8.17 30.33
N LYS A 64 -25.06 9.45 30.68
CA LYS A 64 -25.32 9.93 32.04
C LYS A 64 -26.54 10.85 32.07
N ASP A 65 -27.29 10.82 33.16
CA ASP A 65 -28.34 11.80 33.45
C ASP A 65 -27.74 13.13 33.97
N ALA A 66 -28.61 14.07 34.35
CA ALA A 66 -28.21 15.39 34.84
C ALA A 66 -27.46 15.31 36.19
N GLU A 67 -27.76 14.29 37.01
CA GLU A 67 -27.08 14.01 38.27
C GLU A 67 -25.76 13.25 38.09
N GLY A 68 -25.40 12.89 36.85
CA GLY A 68 -24.16 12.18 36.52
C GLY A 68 -24.22 10.67 36.72
N LYS A 69 -25.38 10.11 37.03
CA LYS A 69 -25.61 8.67 37.15
C LYS A 69 -25.68 8.04 35.75
N ILE A 70 -25.06 6.87 35.60
CA ILE A 70 -25.04 6.14 34.33
C ILE A 70 -26.42 5.53 34.10
N ILE A 71 -27.04 5.91 32.98
CA ILE A 71 -28.35 5.43 32.55
C ILE A 71 -28.27 4.49 31.33
N GLY A 72 -27.08 4.35 30.74
CA GLY A 72 -26.85 3.44 29.63
C GLY A 72 -25.49 3.67 28.96
N ALA A 73 -25.36 3.20 27.72
CA ALA A 73 -24.21 3.47 26.88
C ALA A 73 -24.64 3.58 25.41
N ILE A 74 -23.94 4.44 24.66
CA ILE A 74 -24.07 4.53 23.21
C ILE A 74 -22.85 3.83 22.61
N GLY A 75 -23.13 2.88 21.72
CA GLY A 75 -22.13 2.15 20.98
C GLY A 75 -22.19 2.47 19.49
N VAL A 76 -21.06 2.84 18.91
CA VAL A 76 -20.91 2.98 17.46
C VAL A 76 -19.88 1.95 17.01
N GLY A 77 -20.16 1.27 15.91
CA GLY A 77 -19.15 0.36 15.38
C GLY A 77 -19.19 0.19 13.87
N ARG A 78 -18.11 -0.41 13.39
CA ARG A 78 -17.79 -0.50 11.97
C ARG A 78 -17.39 -1.93 11.63
N ASP A 79 -18.04 -2.49 10.61
CA ASP A 79 -17.64 -3.77 10.03
C ASP A 79 -16.27 -3.63 9.35
N LEU A 80 -15.32 -4.49 9.73
CA LEU A 80 -13.95 -4.43 9.23
C LEU A 80 -13.68 -5.38 8.06
N ARG A 81 -14.67 -6.13 7.56
CA ARG A 81 -14.47 -7.09 6.44
C ARG A 81 -13.98 -6.40 5.18
N GLU A 82 -14.72 -5.41 4.71
CA GLU A 82 -14.37 -4.68 3.48
C GLU A 82 -13.07 -3.90 3.67
N ILE A 83 -12.85 -3.31 4.86
CA ILE A 83 -11.61 -2.60 5.17
C ILE A 83 -10.40 -3.54 5.09
N ARG A 84 -10.49 -4.73 5.71
CA ARG A 84 -9.39 -5.71 5.69
C ARG A 84 -9.17 -6.26 4.29
N LYS A 85 -10.23 -6.47 3.50
CA LYS A 85 -10.13 -6.87 2.10
C LYS A 85 -9.37 -5.82 1.28
N LEU A 86 -9.77 -4.55 1.37
CA LEU A 86 -9.10 -3.44 0.69
C LEU A 86 -7.64 -3.27 1.12
N ILE A 87 -7.33 -3.44 2.42
CA ILE A 87 -5.95 -3.40 2.92
C ILE A 87 -5.10 -4.50 2.29
N ASN A 88 -5.65 -5.71 2.14
CA ASN A 88 -4.92 -6.82 1.53
C ASN A 88 -4.72 -6.60 0.02
N GLU A 89 -5.76 -6.19 -0.71
CA GLU A 89 -5.66 -5.86 -2.13
C GLU A 89 -4.62 -4.75 -2.38
N LEU A 90 -4.61 -3.71 -1.53
CA LEU A 90 -3.62 -2.63 -1.60
C LEU A 90 -2.20 -3.14 -1.35
N ARG A 91 -2.02 -4.06 -0.38
CA ARG A 91 -0.71 -4.66 -0.10
C ARG A 91 -0.20 -5.48 -1.27
N GLU A 92 -1.05 -6.33 -1.85
CA GLU A 92 -0.71 -7.14 -3.02
C GLU A 92 -0.34 -6.28 -4.22
N ALA A 93 -1.14 -5.25 -4.50
CA ALA A 93 -0.86 -4.29 -5.57
C ALA A 93 0.48 -3.54 -5.35
N LYS A 94 0.75 -3.12 -4.10
CA LYS A 94 2.01 -2.45 -3.75
C LYS A 94 3.21 -3.37 -3.98
N THR A 95 3.19 -4.59 -3.47
CA THR A 95 4.28 -5.56 -3.65
C THR A 95 4.55 -5.83 -5.13
N GLY A 96 3.49 -6.09 -5.92
CA GLY A 96 3.65 -6.32 -7.36
C GLY A 96 4.19 -5.10 -8.12
N LEU A 97 3.85 -3.88 -7.69
CA LEU A 97 4.41 -2.67 -8.28
C LEU A 97 5.89 -2.49 -7.92
N GLU A 98 6.28 -2.76 -6.67
CA GLU A 98 7.68 -2.70 -6.23
C GLU A 98 8.57 -3.68 -7.00
N GLU A 99 8.09 -4.90 -7.25
CA GLU A 99 8.79 -5.89 -8.07
C GLU A 99 8.98 -5.42 -9.51
N LYS A 100 7.92 -4.89 -10.14
CA LYS A 100 8.01 -4.32 -11.50
C LYS A 100 8.96 -3.14 -11.57
N VAL A 101 8.93 -2.24 -10.60
CA VAL A 101 9.85 -1.10 -10.53
C VAL A 101 11.28 -1.60 -10.44
N LYS A 102 11.56 -2.60 -9.61
CA LYS A 102 12.90 -3.19 -9.49
C LYS A 102 13.38 -3.81 -10.80
N GLU A 103 12.54 -4.61 -11.46
CA GLU A 103 12.88 -5.23 -12.75
C GLU A 103 13.15 -4.18 -13.83
N ARG A 104 12.26 -3.19 -13.96
CA ARG A 104 12.42 -2.10 -14.95
C ARG A 104 13.63 -1.23 -14.66
N THR A 105 13.94 -0.98 -13.39
CA THR A 105 15.13 -0.21 -13.01
C THR A 105 16.40 -0.96 -13.42
N LYS A 106 16.45 -2.28 -13.22
CA LYS A 106 17.57 -3.11 -13.66
C LYS A 106 17.72 -3.10 -15.18
N GLU A 107 16.63 -3.29 -15.92
CA GLU A 107 16.61 -3.25 -17.39
C GLU A 107 17.10 -1.90 -17.93
N ILE A 108 16.67 -0.79 -17.31
CA ILE A 108 17.11 0.56 -17.69
C ILE A 108 18.59 0.75 -17.38
N GLN A 109 19.08 0.31 -16.22
CA GLN A 109 20.50 0.40 -15.87
C GLN A 109 21.38 -0.37 -16.85
N GLU A 110 20.97 -1.57 -17.25
CA GLU A 110 21.69 -2.37 -18.25
C GLU A 110 21.76 -1.64 -19.60
N ARG A 111 20.63 -1.09 -20.07
CA ARG A 111 20.58 -0.29 -21.31
C ARG A 111 21.41 0.99 -21.24
N VAL A 112 21.43 1.67 -20.10
CA VAL A 112 22.27 2.85 -19.90
C VAL A 112 23.74 2.48 -20.06
N VAL A 113 24.19 1.40 -19.42
CA VAL A 113 25.58 0.92 -19.55
C VAL A 113 25.92 0.53 -20.99
N GLU A 114 25.00 -0.09 -21.73
CA GLU A 114 25.21 -0.42 -23.15
C GLU A 114 25.34 0.84 -24.02
N LEU A 115 24.46 1.83 -23.82
CA LEU A 115 24.50 3.09 -24.54
C LEU A 115 25.78 3.88 -24.25
N GLU A 116 26.24 3.90 -23.00
CA GLU A 116 27.50 4.54 -22.62
C GLU A 116 28.71 3.90 -23.33
N LYS A 117 28.75 2.56 -23.40
CA LYS A 117 29.79 1.83 -24.14
C LYS A 117 29.76 2.15 -25.63
N PHE A 118 28.57 2.14 -26.24
CA PHE A 118 28.41 2.46 -27.65
C PHE A 118 28.84 3.89 -27.97
N ASN A 119 28.40 4.86 -27.15
CA ASN A 119 28.75 6.26 -27.32
C ASN A 119 30.28 6.48 -27.22
N LYS A 120 30.93 5.88 -26.23
CA LYS A 120 32.41 5.94 -26.09
C LYS A 120 33.14 5.41 -27.34
N LEU A 121 32.65 4.31 -27.92
CA LEU A 121 33.21 3.74 -29.15
C LEU A 121 32.98 4.66 -30.36
N ALA A 122 31.79 5.23 -30.50
CA ALA A 122 31.45 6.14 -31.59
C ALA A 122 32.33 7.40 -31.58
N VAL A 123 32.48 8.05 -30.42
CA VAL A 123 33.36 9.21 -30.24
C VAL A 123 34.81 8.86 -30.61
N GLY A 124 35.31 7.69 -30.18
CA GLY A 124 36.65 7.23 -30.55
C GLY A 124 36.83 7.10 -32.07
N ARG A 125 35.83 6.57 -32.79
CA ARG A 125 35.84 6.47 -34.25
C ARG A 125 35.84 7.84 -34.92
N GLU A 126 35.02 8.78 -34.44
CA GLU A 126 34.96 10.14 -34.99
C GLU A 126 36.30 10.88 -34.83
N LEU A 127 36.93 10.77 -33.65
CA LEU A 127 38.26 11.33 -33.40
C LEU A 127 39.30 10.75 -34.36
N LYS A 128 39.30 9.43 -34.56
CA LYS A 128 40.21 8.76 -35.50
C LYS A 128 39.98 9.20 -36.94
N MET A 129 38.72 9.37 -37.34
CA MET A 129 38.35 9.91 -38.66
C MET A 129 38.89 11.33 -38.89
N ILE A 130 38.82 12.20 -37.87
CA ILE A 130 39.38 13.56 -37.95
C ILE A 130 40.90 13.50 -38.11
N GLU A 131 41.57 12.64 -37.34
CA GLU A 131 43.03 12.46 -37.40
C GLU A 131 43.47 11.96 -38.80
N LEU A 132 42.82 10.91 -39.30
CA LEU A 132 43.10 10.34 -40.63
C LEU A 132 42.84 11.35 -41.76
N LYS A 133 41.76 12.16 -41.66
CA LYS A 133 41.49 13.23 -42.64
C LYS A 133 42.63 14.25 -42.67
N LYS A 134 43.13 14.69 -41.51
CA LYS A 134 44.28 15.62 -41.43
C LYS A 134 45.55 15.00 -42.03
N GLU A 135 45.77 13.71 -41.85
CA GLU A 135 46.93 13.00 -42.36
C GLU A 135 46.88 12.83 -43.90
N ILE A 136 45.72 12.48 -44.43
CA ILE A 136 45.45 12.43 -45.88
C ILE A 136 45.71 13.80 -46.52
N GLU A 137 45.25 14.89 -45.90
CA GLU A 137 45.47 16.25 -46.42
C GLU A 137 46.97 16.59 -46.52
N LYS A 138 47.73 16.32 -45.46
CA LYS A 138 49.20 16.50 -45.47
C LYS A 138 49.90 15.65 -46.52
N LEU A 139 49.47 14.41 -46.72
CA LEU A 139 50.04 13.52 -47.72
C LEU A 139 49.73 14.00 -49.14
N LYS A 140 48.51 14.50 -49.40
CA LYS A 140 48.13 15.11 -50.67
C LYS A 140 48.99 16.33 -50.98
N GLU A 141 49.18 17.24 -50.04
CA GLU A 141 50.05 18.42 -50.20
C GLU A 141 51.49 18.02 -50.55
N LYS A 142 52.03 16.98 -49.90
CA LYS A 142 53.37 16.47 -50.21
C LYS A 142 53.44 15.87 -51.61
N LEU A 143 52.42 15.13 -52.04
CA LEU A 143 52.35 14.50 -53.36
C LEU A 143 52.30 15.53 -54.50
N GLU A 144 51.55 16.63 -54.31
CA GLU A 144 51.53 17.73 -55.29
C GLU A 144 52.91 18.41 -55.40
N LYS A 145 53.60 18.62 -54.27
CA LYS A 145 54.96 19.18 -54.29
C LYS A 145 55.99 18.29 -54.99
N THR A 146 55.82 16.97 -54.97
CA THR A 146 56.69 16.04 -55.73
C THR A 146 56.30 15.94 -57.20
N LYS A 147 55.02 16.06 -57.55
CA LYS A 147 54.57 16.07 -58.96
C LYS A 147 54.92 17.36 -59.72
N GLY A 148 55.03 18.50 -59.04
CA GLY A 148 55.48 19.76 -59.64
C GLY A 148 57.00 19.91 -59.83
N ARG A 149 57.78 18.84 -59.60
CA ARG A 149 59.25 18.82 -59.72
C ARG A 149 59.77 17.98 -60.91
N GLN A 150 58.89 17.56 -61.82
CA GLN A 150 59.25 16.98 -63.12
C GLN A 150 58.94 17.97 -64.24
#